data_AF-A0A9P5MHY6-F1
#
_entry.id   AF-A0A9P5MHY6-F1
#
_cell.length_a   1.000
_cell.length_b   1.000
_cell.length_c   1.000
_cell.angle_alpha   90.00
_cell.angle_beta   90.00
_cell.angle_gamma   90.00
#
_symmetry.space_group_name_H-M   'P 1'
#
loop_
_entity.id
_entity.type
_entity.pdbx_description
1 polymer ?
#
loop_
_entity_poly.entity_id
_entity_poly.type
_entity_poly.pdbx_seq_one_letter_code
_entity_poly.pdbx_strand_id
1 'polypeptide(L)'
;MYLDDTKWIQGYYTFETPIAHGEGFMRLLHDPQVTDEVLSWKIFTFSLTLSSLKNHPEIARDLRPIGMEQHSRATARTWFETRAEAVEFPNGDPQVVIIGAGQAGLMTAARLKRLGVTALIVEKNARVGDNWRHRYKSLVLHDLIWTCHFPYLKFPDDWPVFIPKDKMVGWLESYANIMELNVWLESTVEPNSTVYDEASGTFTLKVRRGDGSVRELKTHHIVLATGQAGEPYVPSFKGLDDFQGVVMHSSSYKGDVSWTGKKAVVVGTGSSAHDICEDFHYSGVDVTMVQRRPTLVTNLEPAASILLKSMYSDVSPPMEDSDLAMVSLPIRVMRGIMQMLHGMILEFDKNTHEGLRKAGFLLEEGNNGGTIMKYLEKGGGFYLNVGCSELIIDGKVKLKSGQEISHFEKNGVRMADGTLLEADVVVLATGYTSMRETAKRIVGPTIADRTGEVWGLDEGGDPQGIWRRSGHPGFWYMGGNLILSRIFSQYLALQIKAIEEGIAQKM
;
A
#
# COMPACT_ATOMS: atom_id res chain seq x y z
N MET A 1 7.48 -10.52 26.42
CA MET A 1 8.75 -11.26 26.31
C MET A 1 9.81 -10.19 26.13
N TYR A 2 10.55 -9.86 27.20
CA TYR A 2 11.57 -8.81 27.14
C TYR A 2 12.83 -9.44 26.54
N LEU A 3 13.27 -8.91 25.39
CA LEU A 3 14.39 -9.44 24.60
C LEU A 3 15.75 -8.88 25.05
N ASP A 4 15.78 -8.03 26.07
CA ASP A 4 16.92 -7.14 26.38
C ASP A 4 18.23 -7.86 26.70
N ASP A 5 18.20 -9.10 27.21
CA ASP A 5 19.39 -9.92 27.51
C ASP A 5 19.50 -11.19 26.63
N THR A 6 18.68 -11.31 25.59
CA THR A 6 18.62 -12.53 24.77
C THR A 6 19.70 -12.52 23.68
N LYS A 7 20.65 -13.46 23.75
CA LYS A 7 21.58 -13.71 22.64
C LYS A 7 20.89 -14.54 21.57
N TRP A 8 20.95 -14.08 20.33
CA TRP A 8 20.51 -14.87 19.17
C TRP A 8 21.60 -15.01 18.13
N ILE A 9 21.52 -16.11 17.37
CA ILE A 9 22.20 -16.27 16.08
C ILE A 9 21.10 -16.21 15.02
N GLN A 10 21.37 -15.54 13.91
CA GLN A 10 20.45 -15.49 12.79
C GLN A 10 21.19 -15.77 11.49
N GLY A 11 20.50 -16.36 10.51
CA GLY A 11 21.14 -16.73 9.26
C GLY A 11 20.15 -17.07 8.15
N TYR A 12 20.62 -16.87 6.93
CA TYR A 12 19.95 -17.25 5.69
C TYR A 12 20.28 -18.69 5.35
N TYR A 13 19.36 -19.38 4.69
CA TYR A 13 19.59 -20.70 4.13
C TYR A 13 18.75 -20.87 2.86
N THR A 14 19.19 -21.77 1.98
CA THR A 14 18.42 -22.22 0.83
C THR A 14 17.94 -23.63 1.07
N PHE A 15 16.85 -24.01 0.42
CA PHE A 15 16.35 -25.36 0.40
C PHE A 15 15.72 -25.67 -0.96
N GLU A 16 15.49 -26.95 -1.22
CA GLU A 16 14.76 -27.38 -2.39
C GLU A 16 13.71 -28.42 -2.04
N THR A 17 12.66 -28.42 -2.84
CA THR A 17 11.62 -29.45 -2.84
C THR A 17 11.63 -30.15 -4.21
N PRO A 18 10.82 -31.20 -4.42
CA PRO A 18 10.67 -31.79 -5.74
C PRO A 18 10.17 -30.81 -6.82
N ILE A 19 9.46 -29.74 -6.43
CA ILE A 19 8.77 -28.82 -7.37
C ILE A 19 9.35 -27.40 -7.40
N ALA A 20 10.08 -26.99 -6.37
CA ALA A 20 10.44 -25.59 -6.16
C ALA A 20 11.81 -25.43 -5.48
N HIS A 21 12.44 -24.28 -5.72
CA HIS A 21 13.53 -23.79 -4.88
C HIS A 21 12.97 -22.82 -3.85
N GLY A 22 13.60 -22.80 -2.68
CA GLY A 22 13.20 -21.94 -1.59
C GLY A 22 14.39 -21.37 -0.83
N GLU A 23 14.07 -20.33 -0.08
CA GLU A 23 14.98 -19.59 0.78
C GLU A 23 14.31 -19.45 2.13
N GLY A 24 15.12 -19.29 3.17
CA GLY A 24 14.61 -19.15 4.51
C GLY A 24 15.54 -18.35 5.39
N PHE A 25 14.96 -17.90 6.49
CA PHE A 25 15.66 -17.19 7.54
C PHE A 25 15.38 -17.88 8.86
N MET A 26 16.44 -18.19 9.62
CA MET A 26 16.33 -18.81 10.93
C MET A 26 16.88 -17.89 12.01
N ARG A 27 16.27 -17.96 13.20
CA ARG A 27 16.77 -17.33 14.42
C ARG A 27 16.87 -18.41 15.50
N LEU A 28 18.07 -18.58 16.04
CA LEU A 28 18.39 -19.46 17.15
C LEU A 28 18.52 -18.63 18.43
N LEU A 29 17.84 -19.04 19.50
CA LEU A 29 18.00 -18.43 20.82
C LEU A 29 18.87 -19.31 21.70
N HIS A 30 19.76 -18.69 22.45
CA HIS A 30 20.54 -19.37 23.47
C HIS A 30 19.70 -19.58 24.75
N ASP A 31 19.56 -20.82 25.18
CA ASP A 31 18.98 -21.22 26.47
C ASP A 31 20.11 -21.36 27.50
N PRO A 32 20.27 -20.38 28.42
CA PRO A 32 21.36 -20.38 29.38
C PRO A 32 21.23 -21.50 30.43
N GLN A 33 20.10 -22.21 30.49
CA GLN A 33 19.88 -23.31 31.43
C GLN A 33 20.42 -24.66 30.90
N VAL A 34 20.79 -24.73 29.62
CA VAL A 34 21.32 -25.94 29.00
C VAL A 34 22.85 -25.86 28.98
N THR A 35 23.51 -26.82 29.63
CA THR A 35 24.97 -26.85 29.78
C THR A 35 25.72 -27.40 28.57
N ASP A 36 25.01 -28.09 27.67
CA ASP A 36 25.57 -28.57 26.41
C ASP A 36 25.62 -27.41 25.39
N GLU A 37 26.80 -27.11 24.87
CA GLU A 37 27.05 -25.94 24.02
C GLU A 37 26.26 -25.94 22.70
N VAL A 38 25.90 -27.12 22.17
CA VAL A 38 25.14 -27.21 20.92
C VAL A 38 23.65 -27.18 21.22
N LEU A 39 23.21 -27.96 22.20
CA LEU A 39 21.80 -28.04 22.59
C LEU A 39 21.29 -26.77 23.30
N SER A 40 22.21 -25.90 23.74
CA SER A 40 21.85 -24.59 24.27
C SER A 40 21.30 -23.66 23.19
N TRP A 41 21.52 -23.91 21.90
CA TRP A 41 20.92 -23.12 20.83
C TRP A 41 19.65 -23.79 20.31
N LYS A 42 18.50 -23.12 20.52
CA LYS A 42 17.18 -23.61 20.11
C LYS A 42 16.64 -22.80 18.95
N ILE A 43 16.07 -23.47 17.95
CA ILE A 43 15.34 -22.79 16.87
C ILE A 43 14.15 -22.05 17.48
N PHE A 44 14.14 -20.74 17.32
CA PHE A 44 13.05 -19.88 17.79
C PHE A 44 12.10 -19.50 16.65
N THR A 45 12.65 -19.07 15.52
CA THR A 45 11.89 -18.89 14.28
C THR A 45 12.58 -19.59 13.13
N PHE A 46 11.81 -20.28 12.30
CA PHE A 46 12.27 -20.94 11.09
C PHE A 46 11.27 -20.67 9.98
N SER A 47 11.66 -19.84 9.03
CA SER A 47 10.79 -19.41 7.93
C SER A 47 11.15 -20.13 6.64
N LEU A 48 10.15 -20.64 5.93
CA LEU A 48 10.30 -21.32 4.64
C LEU A 48 9.55 -20.54 3.58
N THR A 49 10.26 -20.06 2.58
CA THR A 49 9.70 -19.25 1.50
C THR A 49 10.07 -19.87 0.16
N LEU A 50 9.09 -20.17 -0.69
CA LEU A 50 9.38 -20.57 -2.06
C LEU A 50 9.76 -19.34 -2.89
N SER A 51 10.90 -19.41 -3.57
CA SER A 51 11.43 -18.32 -4.39
C SER A 51 11.24 -18.56 -5.89
N SER A 52 11.16 -19.82 -6.33
CA SER A 52 10.92 -20.19 -7.74
C SER A 52 10.39 -21.62 -7.91
N LEU A 53 9.85 -21.92 -9.10
CA LEU A 53 9.36 -23.24 -9.50
C LEU A 53 10.35 -23.89 -10.49
N LYS A 54 10.81 -25.12 -10.23
CA LYS A 54 11.94 -25.76 -10.96
C LYS A 54 11.70 -25.87 -12.47
N ASN A 55 10.49 -26.22 -12.88
CA ASN A 55 10.12 -26.41 -14.29
C ASN A 55 9.48 -25.17 -14.92
N HIS A 56 9.36 -24.10 -14.16
CA HIS A 56 8.77 -22.84 -14.62
C HIS A 56 9.62 -21.65 -14.13
N PRO A 57 10.91 -21.59 -14.53
CA PRO A 57 11.80 -20.49 -14.15
C PRO A 57 11.32 -19.17 -14.76
N GLU A 58 11.79 -18.06 -14.20
CA GLU A 58 11.55 -16.75 -14.80
C GLU A 58 12.20 -16.65 -16.20
N ILE A 59 11.46 -16.07 -17.15
CA ILE A 59 11.91 -15.71 -18.49
C ILE A 59 12.93 -14.58 -18.37
N ALA A 60 14.20 -14.94 -18.23
CA ALA A 60 15.34 -14.04 -18.10
C ALA A 60 16.63 -14.71 -18.63
N ARG A 61 17.66 -13.89 -18.86
CA ARG A 61 18.99 -14.36 -19.31
C ARG A 61 18.85 -15.28 -20.54
N ASP A 62 19.26 -16.54 -20.46
CA ASP A 62 19.24 -17.47 -21.59
C ASP A 62 17.82 -17.88 -22.03
N LEU A 63 16.81 -17.62 -21.20
CA LEU A 63 15.40 -17.84 -21.54
C LEU A 63 14.73 -16.60 -22.17
N ARG A 64 15.47 -15.52 -22.41
CA ARG A 64 14.92 -14.30 -22.98
C ARG A 64 14.53 -14.48 -24.45
N PRO A 65 13.53 -13.74 -24.96
CA PRO A 65 13.23 -13.73 -26.40
C PRO A 65 14.48 -13.37 -27.22
N ILE A 66 14.71 -14.08 -28.31
CA ILE A 66 15.90 -13.89 -29.18
C ILE A 66 15.86 -12.51 -29.87
N GLY A 67 14.66 -11.98 -30.14
CA GLY A 67 14.47 -10.69 -30.80
C GLY A 67 14.80 -10.67 -32.31
N MET A 68 15.23 -11.80 -32.89
CA MET A 68 15.63 -11.89 -34.30
C MET A 68 14.49 -12.23 -35.26
N GLU A 69 13.30 -12.59 -34.75
CA GLU A 69 12.13 -12.97 -35.56
C GLU A 69 11.64 -11.84 -36.48
N GLN A 70 11.99 -10.59 -36.14
CA GLN A 70 11.62 -9.38 -36.88
C GLN A 70 12.61 -9.02 -38.00
N HIS A 71 13.76 -9.70 -38.09
CA HIS A 71 14.70 -9.53 -39.20
C HIS A 71 14.28 -10.27 -40.48
N SER A 72 13.31 -11.18 -40.40
CA SER A 72 12.74 -11.81 -41.58
C SER A 72 11.88 -10.80 -42.35
N ARG A 73 12.31 -10.44 -43.56
CA ARG A 73 11.50 -9.63 -44.50
C ARG A 73 10.14 -10.25 -44.82
N ALA A 74 9.93 -11.53 -44.49
CA ALA A 74 8.69 -12.25 -44.74
C ALA A 74 7.59 -12.01 -43.68
N THR A 75 7.92 -11.51 -42.48
CA THR A 75 6.95 -11.26 -41.38
C THR A 75 6.67 -9.78 -41.10
N ALA A 76 7.48 -8.86 -41.65
CA ALA A 76 7.27 -7.42 -41.81
C ALA A 76 6.78 -6.56 -40.61
N ARG A 77 6.64 -7.10 -39.40
CA ARG A 77 6.25 -6.34 -38.20
C ARG A 77 7.46 -5.97 -37.34
N THR A 78 7.52 -4.72 -36.92
CA THR A 78 8.49 -4.19 -35.97
C THR A 78 8.15 -4.60 -34.53
N TRP A 79 9.11 -4.48 -33.60
CA TRP A 79 8.88 -4.72 -32.16
C TRP A 79 7.75 -3.88 -31.61
N PHE A 80 7.70 -2.62 -32.03
CA PHE A 80 6.64 -1.71 -31.65
C PHE A 80 5.26 -2.23 -32.08
N GLU A 81 5.10 -2.64 -33.35
CA GLU A 81 3.84 -3.19 -33.85
C GLU A 81 3.45 -4.49 -33.17
N THR A 82 4.39 -5.41 -32.95
CA THR A 82 4.15 -6.65 -32.21
C THR A 82 3.70 -6.37 -30.77
N ARG A 83 4.33 -5.40 -30.10
CA ARG A 83 3.93 -5.02 -28.74
C ARG A 83 2.56 -4.34 -28.72
N ALA A 84 2.29 -3.41 -29.63
CA ALA A 84 1.01 -2.73 -29.74
C ALA A 84 -0.15 -3.72 -29.95
N GLU A 85 0.03 -4.70 -30.82
CA GLU A 85 -0.96 -5.76 -31.05
C GLU A 85 -1.12 -6.69 -29.84
N ALA A 86 -0.03 -7.12 -29.21
CA ALA A 86 -0.10 -8.02 -28.06
C ALA A 86 -0.80 -7.39 -26.84
N VAL A 87 -0.78 -6.06 -26.69
CA VAL A 87 -1.55 -5.35 -25.65
C VAL A 87 -3.06 -5.49 -25.87
N GLU A 88 -3.52 -5.71 -27.10
CA GLU A 88 -4.94 -5.83 -27.46
C GLU A 88 -5.48 -7.26 -27.33
N PHE A 89 -4.61 -8.23 -27.01
CA PHE A 89 -4.97 -9.63 -26.81
C PHE A 89 -5.84 -10.19 -27.99
N PRO A 90 -5.36 -10.14 -29.25
CA PRO A 90 -6.17 -10.52 -30.41
C PRO A 90 -6.36 -12.04 -30.56
N ASN A 91 -5.48 -12.84 -29.95
CA ASN A 91 -5.44 -14.29 -30.09
C ASN A 91 -5.90 -15.02 -28.82
N GLY A 92 -6.81 -14.42 -28.06
CA GLY A 92 -7.33 -14.95 -26.80
C GLY A 92 -7.17 -13.97 -25.65
N ASP A 93 -7.77 -14.30 -24.50
CA ASP A 93 -7.83 -13.42 -23.35
C ASP A 93 -6.65 -13.62 -22.37
N PRO A 94 -6.31 -12.59 -21.56
CA PRO A 94 -5.30 -12.73 -20.52
C PRO A 94 -5.70 -13.76 -19.46
N GLN A 95 -4.72 -14.50 -18.93
CA GLN A 95 -4.92 -15.38 -17.77
C GLN A 95 -5.23 -14.59 -16.49
N VAL A 96 -4.75 -13.35 -16.39
CA VAL A 96 -4.94 -12.48 -15.23
C VAL A 96 -5.39 -11.09 -15.68
N VAL A 97 -6.50 -10.61 -15.11
CA VAL A 97 -6.86 -9.18 -15.19
C VAL A 97 -6.48 -8.51 -13.88
N ILE A 98 -5.65 -7.48 -13.95
CA ILE A 98 -5.20 -6.66 -12.81
C ILE A 98 -5.92 -5.32 -12.89
N ILE A 99 -6.62 -4.93 -11.84
CA ILE A 99 -7.38 -3.68 -11.80
C ILE A 99 -6.59 -2.65 -11.01
N GLY A 100 -6.03 -1.66 -11.73
CA GLY A 100 -5.19 -0.58 -11.20
C GLY A 100 -3.72 -0.67 -11.63
N ALA A 101 -3.20 0.40 -12.22
CA ALA A 101 -1.80 0.57 -12.65
C ALA A 101 -0.96 1.40 -11.66
N GLY A 102 -1.27 1.31 -10.36
CA GLY A 102 -0.40 1.80 -9.29
C GLY A 102 0.79 0.87 -9.03
N GLN A 103 1.60 1.17 -8.00
CA GLN A 103 2.79 0.36 -7.69
C GLN A 103 2.48 -1.14 -7.54
N ALA A 104 1.41 -1.49 -6.83
CA ALA A 104 0.99 -2.87 -6.59
C ALA A 104 0.70 -3.62 -7.91
N GLY A 105 -0.11 -3.03 -8.79
CA GLY A 105 -0.50 -3.64 -10.05
C GLY A 105 0.66 -3.79 -11.02
N LEU A 106 1.51 -2.77 -11.13
CA LEU A 106 2.70 -2.81 -12.01
C LEU A 106 3.70 -3.87 -11.55
N MET A 107 3.99 -3.95 -10.24
CA MET A 107 4.91 -4.94 -9.69
C MET A 107 4.37 -6.37 -9.88
N THR A 108 3.08 -6.60 -9.62
CA THR A 108 2.44 -7.90 -9.85
C THR A 108 2.48 -8.30 -11.33
N ALA A 109 2.15 -7.38 -12.24
CA ALA A 109 2.21 -7.65 -13.68
C ALA A 109 3.63 -8.00 -14.15
N ALA A 110 4.66 -7.30 -13.63
CA ALA A 110 6.05 -7.59 -13.95
C ALA A 110 6.49 -8.99 -13.50
N ARG A 111 6.10 -9.40 -12.28
CA ARG A 111 6.36 -10.75 -11.77
C ARG A 111 5.65 -11.82 -12.61
N LEU A 112 4.37 -11.61 -12.93
CA LEU A 112 3.59 -12.54 -13.77
C LEU A 112 4.18 -12.67 -15.18
N LYS A 113 4.56 -11.56 -15.81
CA LYS A 113 5.21 -11.56 -17.13
C LYS A 113 6.50 -12.38 -17.11
N ARG A 114 7.33 -12.24 -16.06
CA ARG A 114 8.54 -13.04 -15.90
C ARG A 114 8.24 -14.52 -15.70
N LEU A 115 7.12 -14.90 -15.10
CA LEU A 115 6.70 -16.29 -14.96
C LEU A 115 5.94 -16.83 -16.19
N GLY A 116 5.87 -16.06 -17.29
CA GLY A 116 5.14 -16.45 -18.50
C GLY A 116 3.63 -16.51 -18.32
N VAL A 117 3.07 -15.85 -17.30
CA VAL A 117 1.62 -15.72 -17.10
C VAL A 117 1.16 -14.44 -17.78
N THR A 118 0.21 -14.55 -18.70
CA THR A 118 -0.31 -13.40 -19.44
C THR A 118 -1.21 -12.54 -18.54
N ALA A 119 -0.91 -11.24 -18.46
CA ALA A 119 -1.65 -10.31 -17.63
C ALA A 119 -2.01 -9.04 -18.41
N LEU A 120 -3.21 -8.52 -18.14
CA LEU A 120 -3.70 -7.22 -18.60
C LEU A 120 -3.99 -6.33 -17.39
N ILE A 121 -3.44 -5.12 -17.37
CA ILE A 121 -3.78 -4.10 -16.39
C ILE A 121 -4.87 -3.20 -16.95
N VAL A 122 -5.95 -3.00 -16.19
CA VAL A 122 -7.03 -2.05 -16.50
C VAL A 122 -6.89 -0.85 -15.57
N GLU A 123 -6.69 0.33 -16.15
CA GLU A 123 -6.45 1.59 -15.43
C GLU A 123 -7.42 2.68 -15.90
N LYS A 124 -8.08 3.33 -14.94
CA LYS A 124 -9.09 4.35 -15.22
C LYS A 124 -8.49 5.69 -15.67
N ASN A 125 -7.26 5.98 -15.26
CA ASN A 125 -6.60 7.23 -15.60
C ASN A 125 -6.04 7.22 -17.03
N ALA A 126 -5.81 8.43 -17.56
CA ALA A 126 -5.24 8.63 -18.89
C ALA A 126 -3.77 8.23 -18.98
N ARG A 127 -3.03 8.26 -17.87
CA ARG A 127 -1.63 7.85 -17.81
C ARG A 127 -1.35 7.01 -16.56
N VAL A 128 -0.36 6.13 -16.70
CA VAL A 128 0.23 5.46 -15.54
C VAL A 128 0.80 6.51 -14.59
N GLY A 129 0.62 6.31 -13.27
CA GLY A 129 1.10 7.24 -12.25
C GLY A 129 0.21 8.47 -12.00
N ASP A 130 -0.89 8.67 -12.75
CA ASP A 130 -1.81 9.79 -12.52
C ASP A 130 -2.48 9.75 -11.14
N ASN A 131 -2.61 8.56 -10.54
CA ASN A 131 -3.03 8.40 -9.15
C ASN A 131 -2.11 9.16 -8.16
N TRP A 132 -0.81 9.27 -8.46
CA TRP A 132 0.15 10.09 -7.73
C TRP A 132 0.17 11.54 -8.23
N ARG A 133 0.09 11.75 -9.55
CA ARG A 133 0.13 13.08 -10.18
C ARG A 133 -0.97 14.00 -9.64
N HIS A 134 -2.17 13.45 -9.44
CA HIS A 134 -3.35 14.16 -8.94
C HIS A 134 -3.32 14.48 -7.43
N ARG A 135 -2.31 14.00 -6.68
CA ARG A 135 -2.16 14.34 -5.25
C ARG A 135 -1.63 15.77 -5.08
N TYR A 136 -1.75 16.32 -3.87
CA TYR A 136 -1.29 17.68 -3.54
C TYR A 136 0.20 17.90 -3.82
N LYS A 137 0.57 19.16 -4.06
CA LYS A 137 1.91 19.56 -4.55
C LYS A 137 3.05 19.16 -3.60
N SER A 138 2.84 19.25 -2.30
CA SER A 138 3.87 19.01 -1.26
C SER A 138 4.10 17.53 -0.92
N LEU A 139 3.42 16.58 -1.58
CA LEU A 139 3.52 15.16 -1.23
C LEU A 139 4.95 14.61 -1.45
N VAL A 140 5.53 14.14 -0.35
CA VAL A 140 6.80 13.38 -0.30
C VAL A 140 6.54 12.03 0.38
N LEU A 141 7.21 10.98 -0.08
CA LEU A 141 7.09 9.65 0.52
C LEU A 141 7.71 9.64 1.92
N HIS A 142 7.07 8.96 2.86
CA HIS A 142 7.58 8.76 4.22
C HIS A 142 8.52 7.56 4.34
N ASP A 143 8.59 6.72 3.30
CA ASP A 143 9.47 5.56 3.25
C ASP A 143 10.88 5.98 2.79
N LEU A 144 11.92 5.34 3.33
CA LEU A 144 13.30 5.54 2.87
C LEU A 144 13.51 4.92 1.48
N ILE A 145 14.32 5.54 0.62
CA ILE A 145 14.56 5.08 -0.75
C ILE A 145 14.89 3.58 -0.89
N TRP A 146 15.71 3.03 0.01
CA TRP A 146 16.12 1.62 0.01
C TRP A 146 14.94 0.64 0.14
N THR A 147 13.85 1.04 0.80
CA THR A 147 12.64 0.22 0.94
C THR A 147 11.71 0.33 -0.28
N CYS A 148 11.94 1.32 -1.15
CA CYS A 148 10.96 1.75 -2.15
C CYS A 148 11.18 1.15 -3.55
N HIS A 149 12.30 0.44 -3.79
CA HIS A 149 12.63 -0.12 -5.10
C HIS A 149 11.55 -1.06 -5.66
N PHE A 150 11.56 -1.23 -6.98
CA PHE A 150 10.66 -2.13 -7.69
C PHE A 150 11.37 -3.46 -8.01
N PRO A 151 10.64 -4.56 -8.20
CA PRO A 151 11.26 -5.79 -8.66
C PRO A 151 11.90 -5.55 -10.02
N TYR A 152 13.12 -6.08 -10.19
CA TYR A 152 13.96 -6.01 -11.40
C TYR A 152 14.60 -4.66 -11.73
N LEU A 153 14.10 -3.54 -11.18
CA LEU A 153 14.64 -2.20 -11.43
C LEU A 153 14.75 -1.41 -10.11
N LYS A 154 15.98 -1.06 -9.73
CA LYS A 154 16.26 -0.19 -8.60
C LYS A 154 16.16 1.27 -9.01
N PHE A 155 15.81 2.13 -8.05
CA PHE A 155 15.91 3.57 -8.26
C PHE A 155 17.38 3.97 -8.45
N PRO A 156 17.65 5.06 -9.18
CA PRO A 156 19.00 5.63 -9.27
C PRO A 156 19.55 6.04 -7.91
N ASP A 157 20.86 5.86 -7.72
CA ASP A 157 21.55 6.10 -6.44
C ASP A 157 21.64 7.61 -6.08
N ASP A 158 21.41 8.52 -7.03
CA ASP A 158 21.42 9.97 -6.84
C ASP A 158 20.05 10.56 -6.43
N TRP A 159 19.04 9.71 -6.26
CA TRP A 159 17.72 10.15 -5.83
C TRP A 159 17.70 10.56 -4.35
N PRO A 160 16.80 11.50 -3.98
CA PRO A 160 16.65 11.88 -2.59
C PRO A 160 16.16 10.70 -1.73
N VAL A 161 16.62 10.63 -0.48
CA VAL A 161 16.26 9.58 0.48
C VAL A 161 14.74 9.50 0.69
N PHE A 162 14.07 10.66 0.76
CA PHE A 162 12.62 10.77 0.74
C PHE A 162 12.19 11.27 -0.64
N ILE A 163 11.36 10.48 -1.34
CA ILE A 163 11.09 10.67 -2.76
C ILE A 163 9.88 11.61 -2.94
N PRO A 164 10.00 12.75 -3.64
CA PRO A 164 8.85 13.57 -4.00
C PRO A 164 7.90 12.84 -4.97
N LYS A 165 6.60 13.11 -4.91
CA LYS A 165 5.60 12.44 -5.76
C LYS A 165 5.94 12.52 -7.26
N ASP A 166 6.53 13.61 -7.74
CA ASP A 166 6.79 13.82 -9.17
C ASP A 166 7.88 12.87 -9.70
N LYS A 167 8.85 12.47 -8.86
CA LYS A 167 9.82 11.43 -9.19
C LYS A 167 9.14 10.06 -9.33
N MET A 168 8.22 9.73 -8.42
CA MET A 168 7.44 8.48 -8.49
C MET A 168 6.57 8.41 -9.73
N VAL A 169 5.94 9.52 -10.10
CA VAL A 169 5.09 9.60 -11.29
C VAL A 169 5.85 9.22 -12.56
N GLY A 170 7.01 9.85 -12.81
CA GLY A 170 7.84 9.52 -13.97
C GLY A 170 8.41 8.10 -13.93
N TRP A 171 8.70 7.59 -12.73
CA TRP A 171 9.15 6.21 -12.55
C TRP A 171 8.11 5.17 -12.92
N LEU A 172 6.86 5.32 -12.46
CA LEU A 172 5.80 4.35 -12.73
C LEU A 172 5.54 4.21 -14.24
N GLU A 173 5.51 5.35 -14.95
CA GLU A 173 5.38 5.38 -16.41
C GLU A 173 6.57 4.68 -17.10
N SER A 174 7.79 4.99 -16.65
CA SER A 174 9.01 4.39 -17.21
C SER A 174 9.09 2.90 -16.91
N TYR A 175 8.71 2.46 -15.71
CA TYR A 175 8.70 1.07 -15.31
C TYR A 175 7.74 0.24 -16.15
N ALA A 176 6.52 0.74 -16.37
CA ALA A 176 5.53 0.08 -17.23
C ALA A 176 6.05 -0.10 -18.66
N ASN A 177 6.76 0.90 -19.20
CA ASN A 177 7.36 0.85 -20.52
C ASN A 177 8.57 -0.11 -20.59
N ILE A 178 9.56 0.05 -19.70
CA ILE A 178 10.79 -0.77 -19.67
C ILE A 178 10.45 -2.25 -19.48
N MET A 179 9.48 -2.56 -18.61
CA MET A 179 9.02 -3.92 -18.37
C MET A 179 8.00 -4.39 -19.42
N GLU A 180 7.60 -3.51 -20.35
CA GLU A 180 6.59 -3.66 -21.40
C GLU A 180 5.33 -4.36 -20.91
N LEU A 181 4.73 -3.81 -19.86
CA LEU A 181 3.49 -4.31 -19.26
C LEU A 181 2.31 -3.96 -20.16
N ASN A 182 1.31 -4.86 -20.24
CA ASN A 182 0.09 -4.58 -21.00
C ASN A 182 -0.86 -3.75 -20.14
N VAL A 183 -1.11 -2.50 -20.55
CA VAL A 183 -1.98 -1.57 -19.82
C VAL A 183 -3.03 -0.99 -20.75
N TRP A 184 -4.30 -1.20 -20.42
CA TRP A 184 -5.41 -0.45 -20.99
C TRP A 184 -5.70 0.76 -20.10
N LEU A 185 -5.27 1.92 -20.58
CA LEU A 185 -5.55 3.22 -19.98
C LEU A 185 -6.98 3.65 -20.30
N GLU A 186 -7.49 4.62 -19.52
CA GLU A 186 -8.87 5.14 -19.63
C GLU A 186 -9.93 4.03 -19.65
N SER A 187 -9.67 2.93 -18.94
CA SER A 187 -10.48 1.71 -19.00
C SER A 187 -10.98 1.34 -17.62
N THR A 188 -12.25 0.93 -17.54
CA THR A 188 -12.89 0.51 -16.29
C THR A 188 -13.69 -0.77 -16.48
N VAL A 189 -13.72 -1.63 -15.46
CA VAL A 189 -14.64 -2.76 -15.43
C VAL A 189 -16.05 -2.23 -15.24
N GLU A 190 -17.00 -2.68 -16.04
CA GLU A 190 -18.40 -2.28 -15.90
C GLU A 190 -18.98 -2.84 -14.59
N PRO A 191 -19.57 -1.99 -13.73
CA PRO A 191 -20.15 -2.45 -12.46
C PRO A 191 -21.15 -3.59 -12.66
N ASN A 192 -21.06 -4.62 -11.82
CA ASN A 192 -21.92 -5.81 -11.85
C ASN A 192 -21.83 -6.65 -13.15
N SER A 193 -20.84 -6.43 -14.01
CA SER A 193 -20.66 -7.24 -15.23
C SER A 193 -19.88 -8.54 -14.99
N THR A 194 -19.18 -8.65 -13.85
CA THR A 194 -18.33 -9.80 -13.56
C THR A 194 -19.15 -11.01 -13.14
N VAL A 195 -18.95 -12.12 -13.84
CA VAL A 195 -19.57 -13.42 -13.56
C VAL A 195 -18.46 -14.46 -13.40
N TYR A 196 -18.60 -15.35 -12.42
CA TYR A 196 -17.72 -16.49 -12.24
C TYR A 196 -18.45 -17.78 -12.66
N ASP A 197 -17.85 -18.55 -13.55
CA ASP A 197 -18.33 -19.86 -13.95
C ASP A 197 -17.61 -20.95 -13.14
N GLU A 198 -18.33 -21.61 -12.25
CA GLU A 198 -17.82 -22.68 -11.39
C GLU A 198 -17.33 -23.89 -12.20
N ALA A 199 -17.94 -24.18 -13.36
CA ALA A 199 -17.60 -25.37 -14.14
C ALA A 199 -16.23 -25.23 -14.83
N SER A 200 -15.94 -24.05 -15.38
CA SER A 200 -14.63 -23.77 -15.99
C SER A 200 -13.62 -23.12 -15.04
N GLY A 201 -14.06 -22.63 -13.87
CA GLY A 201 -13.22 -21.94 -12.91
C GLY A 201 -12.67 -20.61 -13.44
N THR A 202 -13.47 -19.90 -14.24
CA THR A 202 -13.07 -18.65 -14.94
C THR A 202 -14.06 -17.51 -14.69
N PHE A 203 -13.54 -16.28 -14.73
CA PHE A 203 -14.33 -15.06 -14.73
C PHE A 203 -14.63 -14.61 -16.15
N THR A 204 -15.82 -14.05 -16.36
CA THR A 204 -16.14 -13.21 -17.51
C THR A 204 -16.44 -11.80 -16.99
N LEU A 205 -15.85 -10.77 -17.59
CA LEU A 205 -16.06 -9.37 -17.19
C LEU A 205 -16.06 -8.45 -18.41
N LYS A 206 -16.79 -7.34 -18.33
CA LYS A 206 -16.83 -6.32 -19.38
C LYS A 206 -15.95 -5.15 -19.00
N VAL A 207 -15.05 -4.76 -19.88
CA VAL A 207 -14.17 -3.61 -19.74
C VAL A 207 -14.58 -2.55 -20.74
N ARG A 208 -15.00 -1.39 -20.24
CA ARG A 208 -15.27 -0.19 -21.04
C ARG A 208 -13.99 0.60 -21.21
N ARG A 209 -13.61 0.90 -22.45
CA ARG A 209 -12.42 1.70 -22.79
C ARG A 209 -12.76 3.18 -22.99
N GLY A 210 -11.73 4.02 -23.05
CA GLY A 210 -11.86 5.48 -23.16
C GLY A 210 -12.53 5.96 -24.46
N ASP A 211 -12.45 5.16 -25.53
CA ASP A 211 -13.17 5.37 -26.79
C ASP A 211 -14.66 4.99 -26.73
N GLY A 212 -15.13 4.49 -25.58
CA GLY A 212 -16.49 4.04 -25.35
C GLY A 212 -16.75 2.59 -25.77
N SER A 213 -15.80 1.91 -26.42
CA SER A 213 -15.91 0.49 -26.76
C SER A 213 -15.94 -0.38 -25.50
N VAL A 214 -16.58 -1.54 -25.61
CA VAL A 214 -16.67 -2.52 -24.52
C VAL A 214 -16.09 -3.84 -25.01
N ARG A 215 -15.09 -4.35 -24.29
CA ARG A 215 -14.50 -5.68 -24.50
C ARG A 215 -14.95 -6.60 -23.38
N GLU A 216 -15.54 -7.72 -23.75
CA GLU A 216 -15.73 -8.84 -22.83
C GLU A 216 -14.44 -9.66 -22.77
N LEU A 217 -13.98 -9.99 -21.57
CA LEU A 217 -12.77 -10.75 -21.32
C LEU A 217 -13.11 -11.98 -20.48
N LYS A 218 -12.53 -13.12 -20.83
CA LYS A 218 -12.56 -14.35 -20.02
C LYS A 218 -11.19 -14.60 -19.39
N THR A 219 -11.10 -14.61 -18.06
CA THR A 219 -9.82 -14.71 -17.34
C THR A 219 -9.88 -15.76 -16.24
N HIS A 220 -8.74 -16.35 -15.90
CA HIS A 220 -8.63 -17.31 -14.82
C HIS A 220 -8.54 -16.63 -13.44
N HIS A 221 -7.95 -15.42 -13.41
CA HIS A 221 -7.69 -14.67 -12.21
C HIS A 221 -8.07 -13.19 -12.35
N ILE A 222 -8.51 -12.60 -11.23
CA ILE A 222 -8.66 -11.14 -11.07
C ILE A 222 -7.81 -10.72 -9.87
N VAL A 223 -6.93 -9.73 -10.07
CA VAL A 223 -6.15 -9.09 -8.99
C VAL A 223 -6.66 -7.66 -8.81
N LEU A 224 -7.27 -7.37 -7.66
CA LEU A 224 -7.65 -6.01 -7.30
C LEU A 224 -6.44 -5.29 -6.71
N ALA A 225 -5.87 -4.36 -7.48
CA ALA A 225 -4.67 -3.58 -7.16
C ALA A 225 -4.97 -2.06 -7.10
N THR A 226 -6.15 -1.70 -6.61
CA THR A 226 -6.68 -0.32 -6.59
C THR A 226 -6.11 0.57 -5.48
N GLY A 227 -5.13 0.08 -4.72
CA GLY A 227 -4.62 0.72 -3.52
C GLY A 227 -5.40 0.36 -2.26
N GLN A 228 -4.83 0.70 -1.11
CA GLN A 228 -5.38 0.35 0.22
C GLN A 228 -6.57 1.25 0.62
N ALA A 229 -6.54 2.50 0.20
CA ALA A 229 -7.61 3.46 0.39
C ALA A 229 -8.61 3.32 -0.76
N GLY A 230 -9.85 2.92 -0.43
CA GLY A 230 -10.96 2.87 -1.38
C GLY A 230 -11.52 4.26 -1.71
N GLU A 231 -12.84 4.40 -1.72
CA GLU A 231 -13.46 5.69 -1.98
C GLU A 231 -13.38 6.62 -0.76
N PRO A 232 -13.36 7.94 -0.97
CA PRO A 232 -13.53 8.93 0.08
C PRO A 232 -14.69 8.58 1.03
N TYR A 233 -14.40 8.46 2.32
CA TYR A 233 -15.46 8.31 3.32
C TYR A 233 -15.95 9.71 3.70
N VAL A 234 -17.11 10.10 3.19
CA VAL A 234 -17.75 11.38 3.49
C VAL A 234 -18.91 11.14 4.46
N PRO A 235 -18.77 11.50 5.76
CA PRO A 235 -19.87 11.36 6.71
C PRO A 235 -21.03 12.30 6.36
N SER A 236 -22.25 11.88 6.68
CA SER A 236 -23.40 12.77 6.65
C SER A 236 -23.41 13.67 7.89
N PHE A 237 -23.74 14.95 7.69
CA PHE A 237 -23.88 15.93 8.77
C PHE A 237 -25.21 16.67 8.63
N LYS A 238 -25.86 16.95 9.77
CA LYS A 238 -27.03 17.82 9.79
C LYS A 238 -26.62 19.24 9.38
N GLY A 239 -27.45 19.92 8.60
CA GLY A 239 -27.25 21.33 8.19
C GLY A 239 -26.18 21.54 7.12
N LEU A 240 -25.65 20.45 6.52
CA LEU A 240 -24.61 20.55 5.49
C LEU A 240 -25.06 21.39 4.29
N ASP A 241 -26.32 21.24 3.88
CA ASP A 241 -26.93 21.99 2.76
C ASP A 241 -27.09 23.50 3.06
N ASP A 242 -27.07 23.89 4.34
CA ASP A 242 -27.20 25.30 4.75
C ASP A 242 -25.84 26.04 4.75
N PHE A 243 -24.72 25.30 4.77
CA PHE A 243 -23.38 25.87 4.82
C PHE A 243 -23.06 26.66 3.54
N GLN A 244 -22.67 27.92 3.69
CA GLN A 244 -22.39 28.81 2.55
C GLN A 244 -20.94 28.72 2.05
N GLY A 245 -20.06 28.04 2.80
CA GLY A 245 -18.68 27.79 2.40
C GLY A 245 -18.53 26.53 1.55
N VAL A 246 -17.29 26.13 1.30
CA VAL A 246 -16.96 24.93 0.52
C VAL A 246 -16.70 23.75 1.45
N VAL A 247 -17.34 22.61 1.20
CA VAL A 247 -16.99 21.33 1.85
C VAL A 247 -16.34 20.42 0.83
N MET A 248 -15.19 19.84 1.17
CA MET A 248 -14.50 18.88 0.31
C MET A 248 -13.88 17.75 1.13
N HIS A 249 -13.74 16.57 0.53
CA HIS A 249 -12.87 15.53 1.11
C HIS A 249 -11.40 15.84 0.82
N SER A 250 -10.50 15.39 1.69
CA SER A 250 -9.04 15.59 1.55
C SER A 250 -8.48 15.06 0.22
N SER A 251 -9.12 14.06 -0.39
CA SER A 251 -8.77 13.55 -1.72
C SER A 251 -8.93 14.58 -2.85
N SER A 252 -9.82 15.55 -2.67
CA SER A 252 -10.10 16.62 -3.64
C SER A 252 -9.30 17.89 -3.38
N TYR A 253 -8.53 17.94 -2.28
CA TYR A 253 -7.68 19.08 -1.94
C TYR A 253 -6.48 19.17 -2.88
N LYS A 254 -6.23 20.36 -3.43
CA LYS A 254 -5.18 20.61 -4.43
C LYS A 254 -4.09 21.60 -3.99
N GLY A 255 -4.18 22.16 -2.78
CA GLY A 255 -3.28 23.24 -2.33
C GLY A 255 -3.55 24.56 -3.04
N ASP A 256 -4.79 25.04 -2.97
CA ASP A 256 -5.22 26.26 -3.65
C ASP A 256 -4.89 27.51 -2.81
N VAL A 257 -4.19 28.48 -3.39
CA VAL A 257 -3.89 29.77 -2.76
C VAL A 257 -5.12 30.68 -2.66
N SER A 258 -6.25 30.31 -3.27
CA SER A 258 -7.51 31.06 -3.18
C SER A 258 -8.05 31.21 -1.75
N TRP A 259 -7.55 30.41 -0.81
CA TRP A 259 -7.98 30.40 0.58
C TRP A 259 -7.22 31.40 1.46
N THR A 260 -6.22 32.13 0.96
CA THR A 260 -5.46 33.10 1.77
C THR A 260 -6.38 34.11 2.46
N GLY A 261 -6.19 34.30 3.77
CA GLY A 261 -7.01 35.17 4.61
C GLY A 261 -8.40 34.60 4.99
N LYS A 262 -8.71 33.37 4.58
CA LYS A 262 -9.96 32.67 4.94
C LYS A 262 -9.80 31.84 6.22
N LYS A 263 -10.92 31.32 6.72
CA LYS A 263 -10.97 30.36 7.84
C LYS A 263 -11.22 28.95 7.32
N ALA A 264 -10.41 28.00 7.79
CA ALA A 264 -10.52 26.59 7.43
C ALA A 264 -10.78 25.72 8.66
N VAL A 265 -11.65 24.73 8.51
CA VAL A 265 -11.81 23.64 9.48
C VAL A 265 -11.40 22.32 8.82
N VAL A 266 -10.45 21.61 9.41
CA VAL A 266 -10.00 20.30 8.94
C VAL A 266 -10.48 19.23 9.90
N VAL A 267 -11.33 18.32 9.43
CA VAL A 267 -11.97 17.28 10.25
C VAL A 267 -11.20 15.98 10.16
N GLY A 268 -10.52 15.60 11.25
CA GLY A 268 -9.66 14.43 11.33
C GLY A 268 -8.23 14.78 11.74
N THR A 269 -7.45 13.75 12.06
CA THR A 269 -6.07 13.88 12.59
C THR A 269 -5.10 12.87 11.98
N GLY A 270 -5.45 12.23 10.86
CA GLY A 270 -4.48 11.40 10.11
C GLY A 270 -3.45 12.24 9.37
N SER A 271 -2.58 11.60 8.58
CA SER A 271 -1.57 12.28 7.77
C SER A 271 -2.16 13.38 6.88
N SER A 272 -3.25 13.09 6.14
CA SER A 272 -3.86 14.10 5.27
C SER A 272 -4.39 15.32 6.03
N ALA A 273 -4.81 15.18 7.29
CA ALA A 273 -5.25 16.34 8.06
C ALA A 273 -4.07 17.24 8.43
N HIS A 274 -2.95 16.65 8.86
CA HIS A 274 -1.74 17.37 9.24
C HIS A 274 -1.13 18.08 8.02
N ASP A 275 -0.95 17.37 6.90
CA ASP A 275 -0.38 17.96 5.68
C ASP A 275 -1.22 19.15 5.16
N ILE A 276 -2.56 19.03 5.22
CA ILE A 276 -3.47 20.09 4.78
C ILE A 276 -3.48 21.26 5.77
N CYS A 277 -3.43 21.01 7.07
CA CYS A 277 -3.31 22.07 8.07
C CYS A 277 -2.01 22.86 7.92
N GLU A 278 -0.91 22.16 7.67
CA GLU A 278 0.39 22.78 7.40
C GLU A 278 0.35 23.64 6.13
N ASP A 279 -0.18 23.11 5.04
CA ASP A 279 -0.32 23.84 3.76
C ASP A 279 -1.24 25.08 3.90
N PHE A 280 -2.35 24.95 4.63
CA PHE A 280 -3.22 26.08 4.96
C PHE A 280 -2.51 27.15 5.80
N HIS A 281 -1.77 26.74 6.83
CA HIS A 281 -1.02 27.68 7.65
C HIS A 281 -0.01 28.49 6.81
N TYR A 282 0.80 27.81 5.99
CA TYR A 282 1.78 28.49 5.13
C TYR A 282 1.15 29.31 4.01
N SER A 283 -0.10 29.02 3.65
CA SER A 283 -0.89 29.81 2.69
C SER A 283 -1.63 31.00 3.33
N GLY A 284 -1.42 31.26 4.62
CA GLY A 284 -2.04 32.38 5.34
C GLY A 284 -3.53 32.18 5.66
N VAL A 285 -3.95 30.93 5.85
CA VAL A 285 -5.33 30.55 6.22
C VAL A 285 -5.41 30.31 7.73
N ASP A 286 -6.44 30.84 8.38
CA ASP A 286 -6.71 30.57 9.80
C ASP A 286 -7.35 29.18 9.95
N VAL A 287 -6.53 28.19 10.27
CA VAL A 287 -6.93 26.78 10.28
C VAL A 287 -7.17 26.24 11.69
N THR A 288 -8.29 25.54 11.86
CA THR A 288 -8.61 24.74 13.06
C THR A 288 -8.75 23.27 12.70
N MET A 289 -7.94 22.43 13.34
CA MET A 289 -8.04 20.97 13.27
C MET A 289 -9.07 20.45 14.27
N VAL A 290 -9.96 19.55 13.84
CA VAL A 290 -10.97 18.91 14.69
C VAL A 290 -10.58 17.46 14.94
N GLN A 291 -10.34 17.12 16.20
CA GLN A 291 -9.94 15.80 16.65
C GLN A 291 -11.06 15.12 17.45
N ARG A 292 -11.59 14.02 16.92
CA ARG A 292 -12.62 13.22 17.62
C ARG A 292 -12.05 12.16 18.55
N ARG A 293 -10.92 11.54 18.20
CA ARG A 293 -10.33 10.40 18.93
C ARG A 293 -8.81 10.56 19.05
N PRO A 294 -8.19 9.90 20.05
CA PRO A 294 -6.73 9.84 20.16
C PRO A 294 -6.06 9.39 18.86
N THR A 295 -4.87 9.93 18.58
CA THR A 295 -4.07 9.58 17.40
C THR A 295 -2.65 9.28 17.80
N LEU A 296 -2.07 8.22 17.21
CA LEU A 296 -0.65 7.93 17.35
C LEU A 296 0.13 8.89 16.47
N VAL A 297 1.02 9.67 17.07
CA VAL A 297 1.93 10.59 16.39
C VAL A 297 3.35 10.10 16.60
N THR A 298 4.12 10.00 15.53
CA THR A 298 5.50 9.50 15.57
C THR A 298 6.40 10.39 14.72
N ASN A 299 7.52 10.91 15.24
CA ASN A 299 8.43 11.69 14.41
C ASN A 299 9.08 10.80 13.34
N LEU A 300 9.06 11.29 12.09
CA LEU A 300 9.44 10.48 10.94
C LEU A 300 10.90 10.02 10.99
N GLU A 301 11.84 10.95 11.18
CA GLU A 301 13.28 10.67 11.06
C GLU A 301 13.81 9.69 12.13
N PRO A 302 13.52 9.87 13.44
CA PRO A 302 13.91 8.89 14.46
C PRO A 302 13.29 7.52 14.21
N ALA A 303 11.99 7.48 13.89
CA ALA A 303 11.29 6.22 13.64
C ALA A 303 11.84 5.49 12.42
N ALA A 304 12.04 6.18 11.29
CA ALA A 304 12.65 5.58 10.11
C ALA A 304 14.06 5.06 10.39
N SER A 305 14.84 5.78 11.20
CA SER A 305 16.18 5.35 11.59
C SER A 305 16.16 4.10 12.47
N ILE A 306 15.28 4.03 13.48
CA ILE A 306 15.17 2.90 14.41
C ILE A 306 14.57 1.66 13.73
N LEU A 307 13.53 1.85 12.91
CA LEU A 307 12.75 0.75 12.35
C LEU A 307 13.35 0.16 11.07
N LEU A 308 14.06 0.97 10.26
CA LEU A 308 14.40 0.59 8.90
C LEU A 308 15.91 0.55 8.62
N LYS A 309 16.73 1.49 9.14
CA LYS A 309 18.13 1.64 8.69
C LYS A 309 19.01 0.40 8.94
N SER A 310 18.70 -0.42 9.95
CA SER A 310 19.42 -1.67 10.20
C SER A 310 19.24 -2.71 9.09
N MET A 311 18.14 -2.64 8.35
CA MET A 311 17.81 -3.56 7.25
C MET A 311 17.82 -2.88 5.88
N TYR A 312 17.69 -1.56 5.81
CA TYR A 312 17.53 -0.81 4.56
C TYR A 312 18.39 0.46 4.61
N SER A 313 19.67 0.32 4.27
CA SER A 313 20.65 1.40 4.17
C SER A 313 21.81 1.01 3.24
N ASP A 314 22.74 1.92 2.96
CA ASP A 314 23.91 1.64 2.10
C ASP A 314 24.85 0.54 2.64
N VAL A 315 24.74 0.24 3.93
CA VAL A 315 25.56 -0.78 4.62
C VAL A 315 24.73 -1.98 5.07
N SER A 316 23.45 -2.05 4.70
CA SER A 316 22.59 -3.18 5.00
C SER A 316 22.88 -4.39 4.10
N PRO A 317 22.35 -5.58 4.41
CA PRO A 317 22.33 -6.69 3.46
C PRO A 317 21.67 -6.30 2.12
N PRO A 318 21.89 -7.10 1.07
CA PRO A 318 21.11 -6.99 -0.16
C PRO A 318 19.61 -6.85 0.10
N MET A 319 18.93 -6.06 -0.72
CA MET A 319 17.50 -5.76 -0.57
C MET A 319 16.65 -7.02 -0.40
N GLU A 320 16.93 -8.04 -1.22
CA GLU A 320 16.23 -9.32 -1.23
C GLU A 320 16.44 -10.10 0.08
N ASP A 321 17.64 -10.03 0.65
CA ASP A 321 17.96 -10.62 1.96
C ASP A 321 17.21 -9.89 3.08
N SER A 322 17.20 -8.56 3.05
CA SER A 322 16.45 -7.75 4.00
C SER A 322 14.94 -7.98 3.94
N ASP A 323 14.40 -8.14 2.72
CA ASP A 323 13.00 -8.47 2.47
C ASP A 323 12.65 -9.85 3.10
N LEU A 324 13.50 -10.85 2.88
CA LEU A 324 13.34 -12.19 3.44
C LEU A 324 13.44 -12.17 4.98
N ALA A 325 14.41 -11.45 5.53
CA ALA A 325 14.58 -11.28 6.97
C ALA A 325 13.36 -10.60 7.60
N MET A 326 12.76 -9.61 6.93
CA MET A 326 11.59 -8.88 7.42
C MET A 326 10.34 -9.78 7.51
N VAL A 327 10.04 -10.56 6.45
CA VAL A 327 8.84 -11.41 6.44
C VAL A 327 9.01 -12.74 7.15
N SER A 328 10.22 -13.06 7.62
CA SER A 328 10.49 -14.30 8.35
C SER A 328 9.98 -14.32 9.79
N LEU A 329 9.56 -13.18 10.34
CA LEU A 329 9.08 -13.07 11.71
C LEU A 329 7.58 -13.37 11.78
N PRO A 330 7.14 -14.35 12.60
CA PRO A 330 5.73 -14.48 12.93
C PRO A 330 5.20 -13.16 13.51
N ILE A 331 4.02 -12.72 13.07
CA ILE A 331 3.49 -11.39 13.44
C ILE A 331 3.35 -11.20 14.96
N ARG A 332 3.06 -12.28 15.69
CA ARG A 332 3.01 -12.26 17.16
C ARG A 332 4.38 -11.96 17.80
N VAL A 333 5.46 -12.46 17.22
CA VAL A 333 6.84 -12.18 17.65
C VAL A 333 7.24 -10.75 17.24
N MET A 334 6.93 -10.38 15.99
CA MET A 334 7.16 -9.02 15.48
C MET A 334 6.52 -7.97 16.39
N ARG A 335 5.30 -8.20 16.87
CA ARG A 335 4.62 -7.29 17.81
C ARG A 335 5.47 -6.98 19.04
N GLY A 336 6.06 -7.99 19.67
CA GLY A 336 6.92 -7.81 20.85
C GLY A 336 8.17 -6.99 20.54
N ILE A 337 8.82 -7.25 19.40
CA ILE A 337 9.98 -6.47 18.93
C ILE A 337 9.55 -5.02 18.66
N MET A 338 8.43 -4.82 17.96
CA MET A 338 7.92 -3.49 17.64
C MET A 338 7.51 -2.71 18.90
N GLN A 339 7.03 -3.38 19.96
CA GLN A 339 6.78 -2.72 21.25
C GLN A 339 8.06 -2.16 21.88
N MET A 340 9.13 -2.95 21.86
CA MET A 340 10.44 -2.52 22.37
C MET A 340 10.99 -1.35 21.55
N LEU A 341 11.01 -1.46 20.22
CA LEU A 341 11.48 -0.38 19.33
C LEU A 341 10.62 0.88 19.45
N HIS A 342 9.29 0.72 19.61
CA HIS A 342 8.38 1.84 19.86
C HIS A 342 8.70 2.56 21.16
N GLY A 343 9.08 1.83 22.22
CA GLY A 343 9.56 2.44 23.46
C GLY A 343 10.77 3.36 23.25
N MET A 344 11.72 2.97 22.40
CA MET A 344 12.86 3.82 22.03
C MET A 344 12.42 5.07 21.26
N ILE A 345 11.46 4.92 20.33
CA ILE A 345 10.89 6.04 19.56
C ILE A 345 10.21 7.04 20.50
N LEU A 346 9.46 6.58 21.50
CA LEU A 346 8.79 7.45 22.47
C LEU A 346 9.77 8.35 23.26
N GLU A 347 11.00 7.89 23.52
CA GLU A 347 12.03 8.72 24.15
C GLU A 347 12.46 9.90 23.26
N PHE A 348 12.59 9.68 21.95
CA PHE A 348 12.86 10.76 20.99
C PHE A 348 11.64 11.69 20.83
N ASP A 349 10.43 11.13 20.88
CA ASP A 349 9.19 11.87 20.66
C ASP A 349 8.68 12.60 21.91
N LYS A 350 9.34 12.42 23.06
CA LYS A 350 8.91 12.93 24.37
C LYS A 350 8.56 14.42 24.36
N ASN A 351 9.44 15.27 23.82
CA ASN A 351 9.22 16.71 23.78
C ASN A 351 8.02 17.09 22.89
N THR A 352 7.93 16.49 21.69
CA THR A 352 6.79 16.70 20.77
C THR A 352 5.49 16.25 21.44
N HIS A 353 5.48 15.09 22.07
CA HIS A 353 4.29 14.54 22.74
C HIS A 353 3.85 15.39 23.95
N GLU A 354 4.79 15.83 24.78
CA GLU A 354 4.48 16.74 25.89
C GLU A 354 3.91 18.08 25.40
N GLY A 355 4.48 18.64 24.33
CA GLY A 355 3.96 19.84 23.68
C GLY A 355 2.53 19.64 23.17
N LEU A 356 2.30 18.55 22.43
CA LEU A 356 0.98 18.21 21.89
C LEU A 356 -0.07 18.04 23.00
N ARG A 357 0.26 17.34 24.10
CA ARG A 357 -0.65 17.21 25.25
C ARG A 357 -0.97 18.57 25.87
N LYS A 358 0.02 19.46 26.03
CA LYS A 358 -0.19 20.83 26.53
C LYS A 358 -1.08 21.66 25.62
N ALA A 359 -0.97 21.47 24.29
CA ALA A 359 -1.84 22.09 23.30
C ALA A 359 -3.26 21.49 23.24
N GLY A 360 -3.55 20.44 24.01
CA GLY A 360 -4.86 19.79 24.06
C GLY A 360 -5.07 18.69 23.01
N PHE A 361 -4.00 18.19 22.39
CA PHE A 361 -4.06 17.07 21.46
C PHE A 361 -4.18 15.74 22.20
N LEU A 362 -5.14 14.91 21.77
CA LEU A 362 -5.37 13.57 22.30
C LEU A 362 -4.39 12.61 21.63
N LEU A 363 -3.37 12.18 22.37
CA LEU A 363 -2.39 11.21 21.89
C LEU A 363 -2.80 9.78 22.23
N GLU A 364 -2.53 8.87 21.30
CA GLU A 364 -2.51 7.44 21.56
C GLU A 364 -1.06 7.01 21.82
N GLU A 365 -0.81 6.28 22.90
CA GLU A 365 0.56 5.89 23.31
C GLU A 365 1.21 4.85 22.38
N GLY A 366 0.43 4.09 21.59
CA GLY A 366 0.97 3.11 20.65
C GLY A 366 1.56 1.84 21.29
N ASN A 367 1.17 1.51 22.54
CA ASN A 367 1.68 0.38 23.33
C ASN A 367 1.54 -1.01 22.67
N ASN A 368 0.82 -1.13 21.56
CA ASN A 368 0.62 -2.36 20.81
C ASN A 368 1.61 -2.54 19.63
N GLY A 369 2.80 -1.95 19.72
CA GLY A 369 3.84 -2.05 18.68
C GLY A 369 3.83 -0.91 17.66
N GLY A 370 3.34 0.26 18.08
CA GLY A 370 3.47 1.52 17.34
C GLY A 370 2.87 1.49 15.93
N THR A 371 3.48 2.30 15.06
CA THR A 371 3.04 2.56 13.68
C THR A 371 2.96 1.29 12.84
N ILE A 372 3.94 0.39 12.94
CA ILE A 372 4.01 -0.83 12.11
C ILE A 372 2.83 -1.76 12.41
N MET A 373 2.57 -2.06 13.68
CA MET A 373 1.46 -2.94 14.04
C MET A 373 0.12 -2.31 13.73
N LYS A 374 -0.02 -0.99 13.94
CA LYS A 374 -1.24 -0.27 13.58
C LYS A 374 -1.51 -0.31 12.07
N TYR A 375 -0.46 -0.22 11.24
CA TYR A 375 -0.56 -0.39 9.80
C TYR A 375 -1.03 -1.79 9.41
N LEU A 376 -0.47 -2.85 9.98
CA LEU A 376 -0.88 -4.23 9.67
C LEU A 376 -2.31 -4.54 10.10
N GLU A 377 -2.73 -4.01 11.25
CA GLU A 377 -4.07 -4.28 11.81
C GLU A 377 -5.18 -3.46 11.19
N LYS A 378 -4.90 -2.21 10.82
CA LYS A 378 -5.94 -1.24 10.41
C LYS A 378 -5.67 -0.56 9.08
N GLY A 379 -4.47 -0.71 8.52
CA GLY A 379 -4.06 -0.02 7.30
C GLY A 379 -3.79 1.47 7.45
N GLY A 380 -3.66 1.98 8.67
CA GLY A 380 -3.44 3.40 8.94
C GLY A 380 -3.84 3.82 10.35
N GLY A 381 -4.27 5.08 10.51
CA GLY A 381 -4.74 5.63 11.78
C GLY A 381 -3.65 6.25 12.66
N PHE A 382 -2.47 6.53 12.10
CA PHE A 382 -1.37 7.24 12.73
C PHE A 382 -0.97 8.45 11.88
N TYR A 383 -0.12 9.31 12.43
CA TYR A 383 0.55 10.39 11.73
C TYR A 383 2.06 10.27 11.92
N LEU A 384 2.80 10.34 10.80
CA LEU A 384 4.25 10.46 10.81
C LEU A 384 4.59 11.94 10.76
N ASN A 385 5.08 12.49 11.87
CA ASN A 385 5.33 13.91 12.01
C ASN A 385 6.50 14.38 11.14
N VAL A 386 6.21 15.40 10.35
CA VAL A 386 7.16 16.10 9.46
C VAL A 386 7.15 17.63 9.67
N GLY A 387 6.42 18.14 10.67
CA GLY A 387 6.41 19.57 11.02
C GLY A 387 5.08 20.11 11.54
N CYS A 388 3.95 19.50 11.16
CA CYS A 388 2.64 20.02 11.58
C CYS A 388 2.41 19.92 13.10
N SER A 389 3.02 18.96 13.80
CA SER A 389 2.88 18.88 15.27
C SER A 389 3.41 20.13 15.95
N GLU A 390 4.53 20.67 15.47
CA GLU A 390 5.16 21.87 16.00
C GLU A 390 4.26 23.10 15.78
N LEU A 391 3.55 23.18 14.64
CA LEU A 391 2.56 24.24 14.40
C LEU A 391 1.37 24.16 15.37
N ILE A 392 0.94 22.97 15.77
CA ILE A 392 -0.10 22.77 16.78
C ILE A 392 0.43 23.20 18.16
N ILE A 393 1.66 22.80 18.51
CA ILE A 393 2.31 23.17 19.78
C ILE A 393 2.43 24.69 19.92
N ASP A 394 2.81 25.37 18.84
CA ASP A 394 2.94 26.82 18.79
C ASP A 394 1.59 27.56 18.72
N GLY A 395 0.46 26.85 18.61
CA GLY A 395 -0.88 27.43 18.46
C GLY A 395 -1.13 28.08 17.08
N LYS A 396 -0.25 27.84 16.10
CA LYS A 396 -0.35 28.32 14.72
C LYS A 396 -1.41 27.56 13.92
N VAL A 397 -1.57 26.27 14.22
CA VAL A 397 -2.73 25.46 13.84
C VAL A 397 -3.58 25.30 15.08
N LYS A 398 -4.80 25.84 15.05
CA LYS A 398 -5.74 25.73 16.18
C LYS A 398 -6.27 24.31 16.30
N LEU A 399 -6.71 23.94 17.49
CA LEU A 399 -7.18 22.58 17.77
C LEU A 399 -8.52 22.58 18.51
N LYS A 400 -9.43 21.72 18.06
CA LYS A 400 -10.68 21.38 18.74
C LYS A 400 -10.75 19.88 18.98
N SER A 401 -10.46 19.46 20.21
CA SER A 401 -10.36 18.04 20.58
C SER A 401 -11.56 17.53 21.38
N GLY A 402 -11.84 16.23 21.26
CA GLY A 402 -12.73 15.48 22.14
C GLY A 402 -14.22 15.79 21.98
N GLN A 403 -14.59 16.58 20.98
CA GLN A 403 -15.97 16.99 20.72
C GLN A 403 -16.39 16.56 19.31
N GLU A 404 -17.59 15.99 19.20
CA GLU A 404 -18.17 15.68 17.89
C GLU A 404 -18.73 16.94 17.22
N ILE A 405 -18.85 16.90 15.90
CA ILE A 405 -19.61 17.90 15.15
C ILE A 405 -21.09 17.64 15.42
N SER A 406 -21.80 18.64 15.92
CA SER A 406 -23.25 18.56 16.12
C SER A 406 -23.98 18.76 14.80
N HIS A 407 -23.69 19.85 14.10
CA HIS A 407 -24.29 20.21 12.82
C HIS A 407 -23.48 21.34 12.15
N PHE A 408 -23.71 21.53 10.86
CA PHE A 408 -23.25 22.68 10.10
C PHE A 408 -24.25 23.82 10.24
N GLU A 409 -23.74 25.04 10.28
CA GLU A 409 -24.49 26.28 10.24
C GLU A 409 -24.06 27.09 9.02
N LYS A 410 -24.77 28.18 8.70
CA LYS A 410 -24.49 28.95 7.47
C LYS A 410 -23.04 29.42 7.32
N ASN A 411 -22.38 29.77 8.42
CA ASN A 411 -21.03 30.36 8.46
C ASN A 411 -19.98 29.49 9.18
N GLY A 412 -20.29 28.22 9.48
CA GLY A 412 -19.34 27.39 10.22
C GLY A 412 -19.88 26.03 10.68
N VAL A 413 -19.14 25.42 11.60
CA VAL A 413 -19.42 24.10 12.15
C VAL A 413 -19.66 24.20 13.65
N ARG A 414 -20.84 23.76 14.12
CA ARG A 414 -21.19 23.73 15.53
C ARG A 414 -20.70 22.43 16.16
N MET A 415 -19.93 22.55 17.23
CA MET A 415 -19.43 21.42 18.03
C MET A 415 -20.45 21.02 19.09
N ALA A 416 -20.35 19.79 19.60
CA ALA A 416 -21.26 19.25 20.61
C ALA A 416 -21.28 20.04 21.93
N ASP A 417 -20.19 20.72 22.27
CA ASP A 417 -20.11 21.61 23.44
C ASP A 417 -20.64 23.03 23.19
N GLY A 418 -21.27 23.27 22.03
CA GLY A 418 -21.86 24.56 21.66
C GLY A 418 -20.88 25.54 20.99
N THR A 419 -19.59 25.22 20.89
CA THR A 419 -18.61 26.07 20.19
C THR A 419 -18.93 26.18 18.70
N LEU A 420 -18.96 27.40 18.15
CA LEU A 420 -18.97 27.60 16.69
C LEU A 420 -17.54 27.73 16.17
N LEU A 421 -17.17 26.91 15.21
CA LEU A 421 -15.97 27.10 14.41
C LEU A 421 -16.39 27.77 13.09
N GLU A 422 -16.13 29.07 12.97
CA GLU A 422 -16.38 29.78 11.71
C GLU A 422 -15.45 29.24 10.61
N ALA A 423 -16.00 29.02 9.42
CA ALA A 423 -15.27 28.43 8.31
C ALA A 423 -15.79 28.93 6.96
N ASP A 424 -14.87 29.31 6.08
CA ASP A 424 -15.15 29.47 4.64
C ASP A 424 -14.96 28.14 3.90
N VAL A 425 -14.11 27.25 4.43
CA VAL A 425 -13.84 25.93 3.88
C VAL A 425 -13.76 24.87 4.98
N VAL A 426 -14.40 23.72 4.74
CA VAL A 426 -14.30 22.53 5.59
C VAL A 426 -13.70 21.39 4.79
N VAL A 427 -12.56 20.88 5.24
CA VAL A 427 -11.90 19.72 4.65
C VAL A 427 -12.15 18.48 5.51
N LEU A 428 -12.85 17.50 4.94
CA LEU A 428 -13.09 16.21 5.56
C LEU A 428 -11.87 15.31 5.31
N ALA A 429 -11.00 15.20 6.31
CA ALA A 429 -9.88 14.26 6.33
C ALA A 429 -10.30 12.94 7.03
N THR A 430 -11.44 12.40 6.59
CA THR A 430 -12.21 11.36 7.29
C THR A 430 -11.92 9.93 6.82
N GLY A 431 -10.89 9.75 5.99
CA GLY A 431 -10.41 8.44 5.57
C GLY A 431 -11.15 7.88 4.35
N TYR A 432 -11.07 6.58 4.16
CA TYR A 432 -11.55 5.90 2.95
C TYR A 432 -12.28 4.61 3.30
N THR A 433 -13.09 4.10 2.37
CA THR A 433 -13.73 2.78 2.48
C THR A 433 -12.70 1.65 2.34
N SER A 434 -13.09 0.43 2.75
CA SER A 434 -12.23 -0.75 2.63
C SER A 434 -12.04 -1.19 1.16
N MET A 435 -11.00 -2.00 0.91
CA MET A 435 -10.76 -2.61 -0.41
C MET A 435 -11.92 -3.53 -0.83
N ARG A 436 -12.61 -4.17 0.12
CA ARG A 436 -13.78 -5.02 -0.14
C ARG A 436 -14.97 -4.21 -0.65
N GLU A 437 -15.19 -3.01 -0.10
CA GLU A 437 -16.22 -2.09 -0.63
C GLU A 437 -15.88 -1.61 -2.05
N THR A 438 -14.59 -1.37 -2.33
CA THR A 438 -14.13 -1.10 -3.70
C THR A 438 -14.38 -2.29 -4.62
N ALA A 439 -14.11 -3.52 -4.16
CA ALA A 439 -14.40 -4.74 -4.92
C ALA A 439 -15.88 -4.85 -5.28
N LYS A 440 -16.79 -4.63 -4.32
CA LYS A 440 -18.25 -4.68 -4.54
C LYS A 440 -18.69 -3.74 -5.67
N ARG A 441 -18.10 -2.55 -5.75
CA ARG A 441 -18.44 -1.56 -6.80
C ARG A 441 -17.91 -1.95 -8.18
N ILE A 442 -16.75 -2.60 -8.22
CA ILE A 442 -16.06 -2.92 -9.49
C ILE A 442 -16.55 -4.25 -10.05
N VAL A 443 -16.50 -5.33 -9.26
CA VAL A 443 -16.86 -6.69 -9.70
C VAL A 443 -18.24 -7.15 -9.24
N GLY A 444 -18.98 -6.29 -8.54
CA GLY A 444 -20.31 -6.61 -8.01
C GLY A 444 -20.28 -7.35 -6.67
N PRO A 445 -21.40 -7.31 -5.91
CA PRO A 445 -21.51 -7.95 -4.61
C PRO A 445 -21.43 -9.48 -4.70
N THR A 446 -21.94 -10.09 -5.79
CA THR A 446 -21.91 -11.54 -6.00
C THR A 446 -20.51 -12.14 -5.96
N ILE A 447 -19.50 -11.40 -6.43
CA ILE A 447 -18.09 -11.80 -6.38
C ILE A 447 -17.47 -11.34 -5.07
N ALA A 448 -17.63 -10.07 -4.71
CA ALA A 448 -16.93 -9.47 -3.57
C ALA A 448 -17.39 -10.04 -2.21
N ASP A 449 -18.66 -10.42 -2.06
CA ASP A 449 -19.19 -10.97 -0.80
C ASP A 449 -18.65 -12.37 -0.49
N ARG A 450 -18.19 -13.11 -1.51
CA ARG A 450 -17.49 -14.40 -1.36
C ARG A 450 -16.03 -14.25 -0.93
N THR A 451 -15.50 -13.03 -0.95
CA THR A 451 -14.17 -12.76 -0.39
C THR A 451 -14.27 -12.49 1.11
N GLY A 452 -13.24 -12.92 1.85
CA GLY A 452 -13.08 -12.62 3.26
C GLY A 452 -12.66 -11.17 3.51
N GLU A 453 -12.41 -10.85 4.78
CA GLU A 453 -11.91 -9.54 5.16
C GLU A 453 -10.52 -9.28 4.56
N VAL A 454 -10.25 -7.99 4.29
CA VAL A 454 -8.97 -7.53 3.73
C VAL A 454 -8.29 -6.66 4.75
N TRP A 455 -7.04 -6.96 5.07
CA TRP A 455 -6.32 -6.45 6.24
C TRP A 455 -6.88 -6.96 7.58
N GLY A 456 -6.23 -6.57 8.68
CA GLY A 456 -6.44 -7.21 9.97
C GLY A 456 -5.78 -8.59 10.01
N LEU A 457 -5.74 -9.18 11.20
CA LEU A 457 -5.08 -10.45 11.44
C LEU A 457 -6.12 -11.55 11.67
N ASP A 458 -5.93 -12.72 11.05
CA ASP A 458 -6.72 -13.91 11.34
C ASP A 458 -6.35 -14.52 12.72
N GLU A 459 -7.00 -15.62 13.09
CA GLU A 459 -6.71 -16.33 14.35
C GLU A 459 -5.26 -16.83 14.43
N GLY A 460 -4.65 -17.17 13.28
CA GLY A 460 -3.23 -17.53 13.17
C GLY A 460 -2.30 -16.33 13.40
N GLY A 461 -2.80 -15.12 13.20
CA GLY A 461 -2.07 -13.87 13.30
C GLY A 461 -1.55 -13.36 11.97
N ASP A 462 -2.02 -13.90 10.84
CA ASP A 462 -1.60 -13.50 9.50
C ASP A 462 -2.56 -12.48 8.88
N PRO A 463 -2.10 -11.62 7.94
CA PRO A 463 -2.96 -10.66 7.27
C PRO A 463 -4.08 -11.37 6.51
N GLN A 464 -5.31 -10.86 6.63
CA GLN A 464 -6.48 -11.44 5.96
C GLN A 464 -6.60 -10.94 4.53
N GLY A 465 -6.90 -11.85 3.60
CA GLY A 465 -7.32 -11.58 2.22
C GLY A 465 -6.31 -10.90 1.28
N ILE A 466 -5.26 -10.27 1.83
CA ILE A 466 -4.23 -9.51 1.10
C ILE A 466 -3.00 -10.38 0.85
N TRP A 467 -2.48 -10.38 -0.38
CA TRP A 467 -1.30 -11.16 -0.83
C TRP A 467 -1.42 -12.69 -0.81
N ARG A 468 -2.59 -13.19 -0.40
CA ARG A 468 -2.94 -14.60 -0.29
C ARG A 468 -4.34 -14.81 -0.86
N ARG A 469 -4.80 -16.06 -0.80
CA ARG A 469 -6.14 -16.43 -1.24
C ARG A 469 -7.21 -15.59 -0.51
N SER A 470 -8.09 -14.96 -1.27
CA SER A 470 -9.10 -14.04 -0.73
C SER A 470 -10.33 -14.73 -0.16
N GLY A 471 -10.47 -16.04 -0.33
CA GLY A 471 -11.71 -16.80 -0.05
C GLY A 471 -12.54 -17.08 -1.31
N HIS A 472 -12.37 -16.30 -2.38
CA HIS A 472 -12.93 -16.62 -3.70
C HIS A 472 -11.86 -17.21 -4.63
N PRO A 473 -12.11 -18.35 -5.30
CA PRO A 473 -11.15 -18.95 -6.23
C PRO A 473 -10.79 -17.98 -7.35
N GLY A 474 -9.49 -17.76 -7.56
CA GLY A 474 -8.98 -16.89 -8.63
C GLY A 474 -9.12 -15.38 -8.38
N PHE A 475 -9.74 -14.92 -7.27
CA PHE A 475 -9.77 -13.50 -6.91
C PHE A 475 -8.71 -13.18 -5.86
N TRP A 476 -7.98 -12.08 -6.04
CA TRP A 476 -6.85 -11.70 -5.18
C TRP A 476 -6.87 -10.22 -4.86
N TYR A 477 -6.47 -9.86 -3.65
CA TYR A 477 -6.17 -8.47 -3.30
C TYR A 477 -4.66 -8.27 -3.29
N MET A 478 -4.23 -7.15 -3.88
CA MET A 478 -2.84 -6.70 -3.86
C MET A 478 -2.79 -5.22 -3.45
N GLY A 479 -1.93 -4.90 -2.50
CA GLY A 479 -1.83 -3.54 -1.96
C GLY A 479 -0.70 -3.41 -0.95
N GLY A 480 -0.69 -2.29 -0.22
CA GLY A 480 0.37 -1.93 0.71
C GLY A 480 1.23 -0.77 0.21
N ASN A 481 2.18 -0.34 1.03
CA ASN A 481 3.23 0.58 0.60
C ASN A 481 4.21 -0.11 -0.38
N LEU A 482 5.27 0.59 -0.79
CA LEU A 482 6.18 0.11 -1.82
C LEU A 482 6.91 -1.17 -1.43
N ILE A 483 7.40 -1.27 -0.19
CA ILE A 483 8.10 -2.46 0.31
C ILE A 483 7.19 -3.69 0.33
N LEU A 484 5.97 -3.57 0.87
CA LEU A 484 5.02 -4.68 0.89
C LEU A 484 4.59 -5.07 -0.53
N SER A 485 4.35 -4.09 -1.39
CA SER A 485 4.03 -4.34 -2.80
C SER A 485 5.16 -5.10 -3.50
N ARG A 486 6.43 -4.72 -3.26
CA ARG A 486 7.60 -5.40 -3.84
C ARG A 486 7.66 -6.86 -3.40
N ILE A 487 7.66 -7.10 -2.09
CA ILE A 487 7.85 -8.43 -1.52
C ILE A 487 6.71 -9.35 -1.93
N PHE A 488 5.48 -8.93 -1.65
CA PHE A 488 4.32 -9.81 -1.80
C PHE A 488 3.88 -9.97 -3.27
N SER A 489 4.34 -9.13 -4.20
CA SER A 489 4.12 -9.35 -5.63
C SER A 489 4.74 -10.67 -6.10
N GLN A 490 5.89 -11.06 -5.54
CA GLN A 490 6.54 -12.33 -5.86
C GLN A 490 5.70 -13.51 -5.37
N TYR A 491 5.29 -13.50 -4.11
CA TYR A 491 4.50 -14.59 -3.53
C TYR A 491 3.14 -14.74 -4.19
N LEU A 492 2.48 -13.63 -4.52
CA LEU A 492 1.21 -13.66 -5.24
C LEU A 492 1.39 -14.23 -6.66
N ALA A 493 2.42 -13.79 -7.39
CA ALA A 493 2.68 -14.27 -8.74
C ALA A 493 3.06 -15.77 -8.77
N LEU A 494 3.84 -16.25 -7.79
CA LEU A 494 4.17 -17.66 -7.65
C LEU A 494 2.93 -18.51 -7.33
N GLN A 495 2.04 -18.03 -6.46
CA GLN A 495 0.76 -18.71 -6.20
C GLN A 495 -0.10 -18.81 -7.47
N ILE A 496 -0.23 -17.72 -8.22
CA ILE A 496 -0.97 -17.71 -9.48
C ILE A 496 -0.33 -18.66 -10.49
N LYS A 497 1.00 -18.60 -10.67
CA LYS A 497 1.71 -19.51 -11.58
C LYS A 497 1.54 -20.97 -11.19
N ALA A 498 1.66 -21.29 -9.90
CA ALA A 498 1.46 -22.66 -9.42
C ALA A 498 0.04 -23.17 -9.72
N ILE A 499 -0.97 -22.30 -9.67
CA ILE A 499 -2.34 -22.66 -10.04
C ILE A 499 -2.46 -22.90 -11.55
N GLU A 500 -1.91 -22.02 -12.38
CA GLU A 500 -1.97 -22.15 -13.84
C GLU A 500 -1.25 -23.41 -14.35
N GLU A 501 -0.22 -23.86 -13.65
CA GLU A 501 0.52 -25.10 -13.97
C GLU A 501 -0.04 -26.35 -13.27
N GLY A 502 -1.16 -26.23 -12.54
CA GLY A 502 -1.79 -27.36 -11.84
C GLY A 502 -1.01 -27.90 -10.64
N ILE A 503 0.00 -27.17 -10.16
CA ILE A 503 0.81 -27.50 -8.97
C ILE A 503 0.00 -27.21 -7.69
N ALA A 504 -0.85 -26.18 -7.73
CA ALA A 504 -1.73 -25.79 -6.62
C ALA A 504 -3.19 -25.69 -7.09
N GLN A 505 -4.14 -25.96 -6.19
CA GLN A 505 -5.57 -25.84 -6.48
C GLN A 505 -6.07 -24.38 -6.35
N LYS A 506 -7.09 -24.01 -7.13
CA LYS A 506 -7.96 -22.85 -6.84
C LYS A 506 -8.83 -23.24 -5.65
N MET A 507 -8.83 -22.41 -4.60
CA MET A 507 -9.49 -22.71 -3.31
C MET A 507 -10.99 -22.44 -3.37
#